data_AF-A0AAI9XPF7-F1
#
_entry.id   AF-A0AAI9XPF7-F1
#
_cell.length_a   1.000
_cell.length_b   1.000
_cell.length_c   1.000
_cell.angle_alpha   90.00
_cell.angle_beta   90.00
_cell.angle_gamma   90.00
#
_symmetry.space_group_name_H-M   'P 1'
#
loop_
_entity.id
_entity.type
_entity.pdbx_description
1 polymer ?
#
loop_
_entity_poly.entity_id
_entity_poly.type
_entity_poly.pdbx_seq_one_letter_code
_entity_poly.pdbx_strand_id
1 'polypeptide(L)'
;MGNPAWPLEAPLAPARERELINHWATNLAHKMIPIRSPANPFLTTVSPMALKGSRLAKTRSTSTVALFHAVCAISAAHQANLRGTDDAHAGYVDLMLRHKQLSFRHLMQNMSCRDHDERMASLATLCLWILTHFITGTAGAWREVIKVTRDLLDDTSMETWRQSTTAALTYESCSSTFATVLAQYLGRLDAPVPMKTYLPDVELSKSQIMPVRSLELVCSFNAKLVQSSILAEEDLDQLEIEFALSTPEPSVDYDANNAESAMVHHHRSLFYHACLLYFKGNSGRRGPEEDVQDLVARCLDHMEHLESLQKNSSPKAWIYATVAFEARTPELRNRARLLFSRKESLGIATWDTLLLAVEEVWKRRDLAAPGVSPEPWTRVLSRMPEFDVILY
;
A
#
# COMPACT_ATOMS: atom_id res chain seq x y z
N MET A 1 26.86 28.71 28.56
CA MET A 1 25.75 29.00 27.62
C MET A 1 24.74 27.88 27.76
N GLY A 2 23.55 28.19 28.26
CA GLY A 2 22.54 27.21 28.66
C GLY A 2 21.81 26.59 27.48
N ASN A 3 21.63 25.27 27.53
CA ASN A 3 20.78 24.52 26.62
C ASN A 3 19.32 24.93 26.86
N PRO A 4 18.50 25.25 25.84
CA PRO A 4 17.10 25.58 26.08
C PRO A 4 16.37 24.29 26.47
N ALA A 5 15.96 24.20 27.74
CA ALA A 5 15.07 23.16 28.22
C ALA A 5 13.70 23.35 27.55
N TRP A 6 13.38 22.49 26.59
CA TRP A 6 12.04 22.42 26.00
C TRP A 6 11.05 21.96 27.08
N PRO A 7 9.84 22.53 27.17
CA PRO A 7 8.87 22.12 28.19
C PRO A 7 8.60 20.61 28.07
N LEU A 8 8.79 19.87 29.16
CA LEU A 8 8.32 18.49 29.30
C LEU A 8 6.80 18.50 29.05
N GLU A 9 6.37 17.99 27.89
CA GLU A 9 4.96 17.95 27.51
C GLU A 9 4.13 17.24 28.60
N ALA A 10 2.97 17.82 28.94
CA ALA A 10 2.05 17.24 29.92
C ALA A 10 1.72 15.78 29.57
N PRO A 11 1.77 14.83 30.53
CA PRO A 11 1.56 13.42 30.25
C PRO A 11 0.20 13.16 29.60
N LEU A 12 0.18 12.36 28.53
CA LEU A 12 -1.07 11.92 27.90
C LEU A 12 -1.96 11.23 28.95
N ALA A 13 -3.25 11.55 28.93
CA ALA A 13 -4.22 10.85 29.76
C ALA A 13 -4.26 9.38 29.30
N PRO A 14 -3.96 8.39 30.17
CA PRO A 14 -3.94 6.97 29.81
C PRO A 14 -5.24 6.47 29.17
N ALA A 15 -6.36 7.16 29.42
CA ALA A 15 -7.65 6.88 28.82
C ALA A 15 -7.67 7.04 27.29
N ARG A 16 -6.96 8.05 26.73
CA ARG A 16 -6.92 8.30 25.28
C ARG A 16 -6.04 7.29 24.56
N GLU A 17 -4.87 6.96 25.10
CA GLU A 17 -4.01 5.91 24.54
C GLU A 17 -4.74 4.56 24.52
N ARG A 18 -5.45 4.21 25.61
CA ARG A 18 -6.28 3.01 25.67
C ARG A 18 -7.34 2.98 24.58
N GLU A 19 -7.99 4.10 24.30
CA GLU A 19 -9.00 4.22 23.23
C GLU A 19 -8.37 3.97 21.85
N LEU A 20 -7.21 4.57 21.57
CA LEU A 20 -6.49 4.38 20.30
C LEU A 20 -6.04 2.93 20.10
N ILE A 21 -5.50 2.29 21.14
CA ILE A 21 -5.10 0.87 21.08
C ILE A 21 -6.29 -0.05 20.92
N ASN A 22 -7.42 0.24 21.56
CA ASN A 22 -8.64 -0.53 21.35
C ASN A 22 -9.14 -0.40 19.90
N HIS A 23 -9.13 0.81 19.34
CA HIS A 23 -9.49 1.05 17.94
C HIS A 23 -8.56 0.34 16.96
N TRP A 24 -7.25 0.35 17.21
CA TRP A 24 -6.27 -0.42 16.45
C TRP A 24 -6.67 -1.90 16.37
N ALA A 25 -6.84 -2.53 17.54
CA ALA A 25 -7.01 -3.97 17.67
C ALA A 25 -8.37 -4.46 17.16
N THR A 26 -9.43 -3.68 17.35
CA THR A 26 -10.81 -4.11 17.06
C THR A 26 -11.32 -3.64 15.70
N ASN A 27 -10.62 -2.70 15.04
CA ASN A 27 -11.13 -2.06 13.83
C ASN A 27 -10.03 -1.85 12.77
N LEU A 28 -9.08 -0.93 13.01
CA LEU A 28 -8.16 -0.48 11.97
C LEU A 28 -7.26 -1.60 11.42
N ALA A 29 -6.69 -2.45 12.29
CA ALA A 29 -5.82 -3.54 11.86
C ALA A 29 -6.51 -4.52 10.89
N HIS A 30 -7.83 -4.70 11.00
CA HIS A 30 -8.62 -5.54 10.11
C HIS A 30 -8.98 -4.86 8.77
N LYS A 31 -9.00 -3.53 8.73
CA LYS A 31 -9.26 -2.77 7.50
C LYS A 31 -8.02 -2.68 6.61
N MET A 32 -6.83 -2.74 7.20
CA MET A 32 -5.56 -2.58 6.49
C MET A 32 -5.08 -3.82 5.74
N ILE A 33 -5.71 -4.98 5.90
CA ILE A 33 -5.33 -6.19 5.14
C ILE A 33 -6.09 -6.21 3.80
N PRO A 34 -5.41 -6.43 2.65
CA PRO A 34 -6.08 -6.53 1.36
C PRO A 34 -7.07 -7.68 1.27
N ILE A 35 -6.73 -8.80 1.90
CA ILE A 35 -7.58 -9.98 2.01
C ILE A 35 -7.70 -10.37 3.46
N ARG A 36 -8.93 -10.65 3.86
CA ARG A 36 -9.22 -11.18 5.18
C ARG A 36 -8.64 -12.57 5.33
N SER A 37 -7.73 -12.70 6.28
CA SER A 37 -7.13 -13.96 6.69
C SER A 37 -7.14 -14.04 8.22
N PRO A 38 -7.28 -15.24 8.80
CA PRO A 38 -7.03 -15.47 10.22
C PRO A 38 -5.62 -15.03 10.65
N ALA A 39 -4.65 -15.06 9.73
CA ALA A 39 -3.26 -14.64 9.95
C ALA A 39 -3.07 -13.14 9.63
N ASN A 40 -3.57 -12.26 10.48
CA ASN A 40 -3.38 -10.81 10.32
C ASN A 40 -2.04 -10.34 10.94
N PRO A 41 -1.01 -9.95 10.15
CA PRO A 41 0.31 -9.55 10.67
C PRO A 41 0.26 -8.29 11.54
N PHE A 42 -0.74 -7.41 11.35
CA PHE A 42 -0.93 -6.26 12.24
C PHE A 42 -1.34 -6.68 13.66
N LEU A 43 -2.01 -7.82 13.80
CA LEU A 43 -2.42 -8.36 15.09
C LEU A 43 -1.43 -9.38 15.65
N THR A 44 -0.86 -10.24 14.82
CA THR A 44 0.05 -11.31 15.27
C THR A 44 1.49 -10.85 15.45
N THR A 45 1.93 -9.82 14.71
CA THR A 45 3.32 -9.31 14.74
C THR A 45 3.39 -7.92 15.35
N VAL A 46 2.66 -6.94 14.81
CA VAL A 46 2.74 -5.54 15.24
C VAL A 46 2.20 -5.32 16.64
N SER A 47 1.04 -5.90 16.97
CA SER A 47 0.39 -5.67 18.26
C SER A 47 1.20 -6.17 19.47
N PRO A 48 1.81 -7.38 19.46
CA PRO A 48 2.71 -7.81 20.53
C PRO A 48 3.93 -6.91 20.71
N MET A 49 4.55 -6.44 19.62
CA MET A 49 5.67 -5.51 19.70
C MET A 49 5.26 -4.14 20.27
N ALA A 50 4.10 -3.63 19.86
CA ALA A 50 3.54 -2.39 20.41
C ALA A 50 3.19 -2.52 21.90
N LEU A 51 2.70 -3.69 22.34
CA LEU A 51 2.46 -3.98 23.77
C LEU A 51 3.77 -3.99 24.57
N LYS A 52 4.85 -4.57 24.03
CA LYS A 52 6.19 -4.50 24.64
C LYS A 52 6.65 -3.04 24.74
N GLY A 53 6.46 -2.26 23.67
CA GLY A 53 6.74 -0.82 23.65
C GLY A 53 5.98 -0.01 24.71
N SER A 54 4.67 -0.22 24.84
CA SER A 54 3.85 0.54 25.80
C SER A 54 4.30 0.36 27.25
N ARG A 55 4.78 -0.83 27.61
CA ARG A 55 5.34 -1.14 28.95
C ARG A 55 6.68 -0.44 29.20
N LEU A 56 7.43 -0.13 28.15
CA LEU A 56 8.77 0.46 28.22
C LEU A 56 8.78 1.98 28.02
N ALA A 57 7.69 2.55 27.49
CA ALA A 57 7.62 3.96 27.09
C ALA A 57 7.97 4.96 28.20
N LYS A 58 7.77 4.59 29.47
CA LYS A 58 8.11 5.43 30.63
C LYS A 58 9.54 5.29 31.14
N THR A 59 10.24 4.22 30.74
CA THR A 59 11.52 3.83 31.34
C THR A 59 12.69 3.90 30.38
N ARG A 60 12.49 3.61 29.09
CA ARG A 60 13.56 3.62 28.10
C ARG A 60 13.05 3.95 26.70
N SER A 61 13.94 4.51 25.88
CA SER A 61 13.72 4.68 24.46
C SER A 61 14.13 3.43 23.70
N THR A 62 13.24 2.88 22.87
CA THR A 62 13.50 1.73 21.98
C THR A 62 12.68 1.87 20.69
N SER A 63 13.02 1.12 19.64
CA SER A 63 12.22 1.03 18.41
C SER A 63 10.86 0.37 18.66
N THR A 64 10.73 -0.48 19.69
CA THR A 64 9.41 -0.98 20.12
C THR A 64 8.52 0.11 20.73
N VAL A 65 9.10 1.09 21.45
CA VAL A 65 8.37 2.29 21.91
C VAL A 65 8.01 3.18 20.72
N ALA A 66 8.90 3.31 19.74
CA ALA A 66 8.61 4.01 18.50
C ALA A 66 7.39 3.40 17.78
N LEU A 67 7.33 2.06 17.71
CA LEU A 67 6.22 1.32 17.12
C LEU A 67 4.91 1.53 17.87
N PHE A 68 4.93 1.49 19.21
CA PHE A 68 3.75 1.78 20.03
C PHE A 68 3.14 3.15 19.68
N HIS A 69 3.98 4.18 19.59
CA HIS A 69 3.51 5.51 19.22
C HIS A 69 3.09 5.59 17.74
N ALA A 70 3.70 4.83 16.83
CA ALA A 70 3.20 4.74 15.45
C ALA A 70 1.79 4.13 15.37
N VAL A 71 1.50 3.08 16.16
CA VAL A 71 0.16 2.48 16.27
C VAL A 71 -0.85 3.50 16.80
N CYS A 72 -0.49 4.27 17.83
CA CYS A 72 -1.37 5.33 18.33
C CYS A 72 -1.59 6.43 17.28
N ALA A 73 -0.54 6.85 16.58
CA ALA A 73 -0.63 7.90 15.56
C ALA A 73 -1.56 7.50 14.40
N ILE A 74 -1.38 6.31 13.81
CA ILE A 74 -2.22 5.84 12.70
C ILE A 74 -3.68 5.62 13.14
N SER A 75 -3.90 5.18 14.39
CA SER A 75 -5.23 5.03 14.96
C SER A 75 -5.93 6.38 15.15
N ALA A 76 -5.20 7.39 15.61
CA ALA A 76 -5.70 8.74 15.77
C ALA A 76 -6.02 9.38 14.41
N ALA A 77 -5.15 9.19 13.40
CA ALA A 77 -5.40 9.62 12.02
C ALA A 77 -6.69 9.02 11.46
N HIS A 78 -6.86 7.70 11.60
CA HIS A 78 -8.06 7.02 11.13
C HIS A 78 -9.33 7.47 11.87
N GLN A 79 -9.25 7.70 13.20
CA GLN A 79 -10.37 8.26 13.96
C GLN A 79 -10.73 9.68 13.54
N ALA A 80 -9.74 10.52 13.22
CA ALA A 80 -9.99 11.86 12.69
C ALA A 80 -10.76 11.79 11.36
N ASN A 81 -10.35 10.91 10.44
CA ASN A 81 -11.04 10.73 9.16
C ASN A 81 -12.49 10.25 9.32
N LEU A 82 -12.74 9.27 10.21
CA LEU A 82 -14.08 8.71 10.40
C LEU A 82 -15.07 9.70 11.04
N ARG A 83 -14.59 10.69 11.79
CA ARG A 83 -15.43 11.61 12.57
C ARG A 83 -15.56 13.01 11.96
N GLY A 84 -14.86 13.31 10.87
CA GLY A 84 -14.95 14.58 10.16
C GLY A 84 -14.27 15.76 10.90
N THR A 85 -14.59 16.98 10.46
CA THR A 85 -13.88 18.23 10.86
C THR A 85 -14.54 19.01 11.99
N ASP A 86 -15.50 18.44 12.71
CA ASP A 86 -16.21 19.13 13.81
C ASP A 86 -15.23 19.48 14.95
N ASP A 87 -15.36 20.67 15.57
CA ASP A 87 -14.41 21.24 16.56
C ASP A 87 -14.09 20.33 17.78
N ALA A 88 -15.00 19.44 18.16
CA ALA A 88 -14.76 18.44 19.20
C ALA A 88 -13.67 17.40 18.83
N HIS A 89 -13.24 17.37 17.56
CA HIS A 89 -12.40 16.34 16.93
C HIS A 89 -10.99 16.81 16.57
N ALA A 90 -10.68 18.10 16.75
CA ALA A 90 -9.32 18.63 16.70
C ALA A 90 -8.36 17.84 17.62
N GLY A 91 -8.90 17.23 18.68
CA GLY A 91 -8.16 16.38 19.60
C GLY A 91 -7.49 15.16 18.95
N TYR A 92 -8.08 14.50 17.94
CA TYR A 92 -7.43 13.34 17.31
C TYR A 92 -6.31 13.75 16.35
N VAL A 93 -6.44 14.90 15.67
CA VAL A 93 -5.37 15.45 14.83
C VAL A 93 -4.15 15.81 15.68
N ASP A 94 -4.38 16.46 16.83
CA ASP A 94 -3.31 16.77 17.80
C ASP A 94 -2.67 15.48 18.36
N LEU A 95 -3.49 14.50 18.77
CA LEU A 95 -2.99 13.20 19.24
C LEU A 95 -2.17 12.47 18.17
N MET A 96 -2.61 12.49 16.90
CA MET A 96 -1.87 11.92 15.79
C MET A 96 -0.50 12.58 15.67
N LEU A 97 -0.45 13.92 15.61
CA LEU A 97 0.80 14.66 15.44
C LEU A 97 1.76 14.39 16.61
N ARG A 98 1.25 14.43 17.83
CA ARG A 98 2.03 14.18 19.04
C ARG A 98 2.63 12.77 19.06
N HIS A 99 1.81 11.74 18.80
CA HIS A 99 2.32 10.37 18.74
C HIS A 99 3.26 10.15 17.56
N LYS A 100 3.05 10.80 16.41
CA LYS A 100 3.99 10.78 15.28
C LYS A 100 5.35 11.35 15.67
N GLN A 101 5.39 12.47 16.40
CA GLN A 101 6.63 13.08 16.90
C GLN A 101 7.35 12.19 17.91
N LEU A 102 6.60 11.57 18.84
CA LEU A 102 7.17 10.61 19.80
C LEU A 102 7.75 9.39 19.09
N SER A 103 6.99 8.81 18.16
CA SER A 103 7.44 7.69 17.33
C SER A 103 8.74 8.03 16.60
N PHE A 104 8.81 9.20 15.96
CA PHE A 104 10.01 9.68 15.27
C PHE A 104 11.21 9.81 16.20
N ARG A 105 11.03 10.45 17.35
CA ARG A 105 12.11 10.64 18.33
C ARG A 105 12.70 9.31 18.80
N HIS A 106 11.85 8.36 19.15
CA HIS A 106 12.27 7.04 19.61
C HIS A 106 12.95 6.24 18.49
N LEU A 107 12.43 6.29 17.26
CA LEU A 107 13.04 5.60 16.12
C LEU A 107 14.43 6.16 15.81
N MET A 108 14.57 7.48 15.71
CA MET A 108 15.84 8.12 15.36
C MET A 108 16.95 7.84 16.38
N GLN A 109 16.61 7.69 17.66
CA GLN A 109 17.58 7.34 18.71
C GLN A 109 18.08 5.90 18.62
N ASN A 110 17.31 5.00 17.99
CA ASN A 110 17.58 3.56 17.96
C ASN A 110 17.87 3.01 16.56
N MET A 111 17.81 3.84 15.52
CA MET A 111 17.94 3.42 14.13
C MET A 111 19.30 2.79 13.79
N SER A 112 20.37 3.15 14.50
CA SER A 112 21.70 2.55 14.36
C SER A 112 21.88 1.25 15.16
N CYS A 113 20.89 0.87 15.98
CA CYS A 113 20.94 -0.37 16.74
C CYS A 113 20.86 -1.58 15.80
N ARG A 114 21.79 -2.53 15.99
CA ARG A 114 21.89 -3.75 15.17
C ARG A 114 21.26 -4.97 15.83
N ASP A 115 20.66 -4.82 17.00
CA ASP A 115 19.90 -5.87 17.66
C ASP A 115 18.70 -6.30 16.80
N HIS A 116 18.45 -7.61 16.74
CA HIS A 116 17.44 -8.19 15.85
C HIS A 116 16.02 -7.70 16.18
N ASP A 117 15.66 -7.62 17.46
CA ASP A 117 14.34 -7.13 17.90
C ASP A 117 14.18 -5.65 17.57
N GLU A 118 15.23 -4.85 17.77
CA GLU A 118 15.21 -3.42 17.46
C GLU A 118 15.12 -3.16 15.94
N ARG A 119 15.77 -3.97 15.09
CA ARG A 119 15.65 -3.90 13.62
C ARG A 119 14.24 -4.24 13.16
N MET A 120 13.67 -5.33 13.67
CA MET A 120 12.28 -5.72 13.39
C MET A 120 11.30 -4.60 13.76
N ALA A 121 11.43 -4.05 14.97
CA ALA A 121 10.55 -2.98 15.42
C ALA A 121 10.73 -1.67 14.63
N SER A 122 11.96 -1.37 14.21
CA SER A 122 12.26 -0.19 13.37
C SER A 122 11.58 -0.29 12.01
N LEU A 123 11.69 -1.44 11.32
CA LEU A 123 11.00 -1.67 10.06
C LEU A 123 9.48 -1.64 10.21
N ALA A 124 8.94 -2.32 11.23
CA ALA A 124 7.50 -2.28 11.50
C ALA A 124 7.01 -0.84 11.72
N THR A 125 7.79 -0.01 12.41
CA THR A 125 7.48 1.41 12.66
C THR A 125 7.40 2.18 11.35
N LEU A 126 8.41 2.01 10.49
CA LEU A 126 8.45 2.68 9.19
C LEU A 126 7.34 2.19 8.24
N CYS A 127 7.06 0.88 8.21
CA CYS A 127 5.93 0.30 7.47
C CYS A 127 4.58 0.89 7.97
N LEU A 128 4.41 1.15 9.28
CA LEU A 128 3.23 1.88 9.79
C LEU A 128 3.21 3.37 9.42
N TRP A 129 4.36 4.04 9.31
CA TRP A 129 4.39 5.44 8.84
C TRP A 129 3.97 5.55 7.38
N ILE A 130 4.43 4.63 6.54
CA ILE A 130 3.98 4.48 5.16
C ILE A 130 2.45 4.34 5.11
N LEU A 131 1.89 3.46 5.94
CA LEU A 131 0.44 3.27 6.04
C LEU A 131 -0.27 4.48 6.65
N THR A 132 0.37 5.25 7.51
CA THR A 132 -0.18 6.52 8.01
C THR A 132 -0.36 7.52 6.87
N HIS A 133 0.57 7.55 5.91
CA HIS A 133 0.41 8.37 4.70
C HIS A 133 -0.75 7.88 3.82
N PHE A 134 -0.99 6.56 3.75
CA PHE A 134 -2.16 5.99 3.09
C PHE A 134 -3.47 6.36 3.78
N ILE A 135 -3.54 6.29 5.11
CA ILE A 135 -4.72 6.70 5.87
C ILE A 135 -5.00 8.19 5.69
N THR A 136 -3.97 9.03 5.77
CA THR A 136 -4.12 10.49 5.73
C THR A 136 -4.22 11.07 4.32
N GLY A 137 -3.94 10.30 3.27
CA GLY A 137 -3.90 10.81 1.89
C GLY A 137 -2.83 11.89 1.67
N THR A 138 -1.79 11.94 2.51
CA THR A 138 -0.76 12.99 2.43
C THR A 138 0.16 12.75 1.24
N ALA A 139 0.20 13.69 0.29
CA ALA A 139 1.02 13.61 -0.90
C ALA A 139 2.53 13.72 -0.62
N GLY A 140 3.35 12.99 -1.39
CA GLY A 140 4.80 13.09 -1.50
C GLY A 140 5.62 12.56 -0.32
N ALA A 141 5.17 12.77 0.92
CA ALA A 141 5.94 12.48 2.13
C ALA A 141 6.28 10.99 2.32
N TRP A 142 5.51 10.08 1.72
CA TRP A 142 5.74 8.63 1.78
C TRP A 142 7.04 8.19 1.09
N ARG A 143 7.53 8.95 0.10
CA ARG A 143 8.72 8.59 -0.70
C ARG A 143 9.99 8.53 0.14
N GLU A 144 10.18 9.51 1.02
CA GLU A 144 11.34 9.54 1.91
C GLU A 144 11.29 8.40 2.93
N VAL A 145 10.10 8.06 3.43
CA VAL A 145 9.92 6.90 4.32
C VAL A 145 10.28 5.62 3.59
N ILE A 146 9.84 5.44 2.33
CA ILE A 146 10.19 4.27 1.50
C ILE A 146 11.71 4.15 1.31
N LYS A 147 12.41 5.25 1.01
CA LYS A 147 13.89 5.25 0.87
C LYS A 147 14.57 4.76 2.15
N VAL A 148 14.25 5.37 3.28
CA VAL A 148 14.84 5.01 4.59
C VAL A 148 14.51 3.56 4.97
N THR A 149 13.28 3.12 4.69
CA THR A 149 12.86 1.75 5.01
C THR A 149 13.61 0.73 4.15
N ARG A 150 13.87 1.04 2.88
CA ARG A 150 14.66 0.19 1.98
C ARG A 150 16.10 0.10 2.46
N ASP A 151 16.74 1.23 2.73
CA ASP A 151 18.13 1.26 3.19
C ASP A 151 18.31 0.45 4.47
N LEU A 152 17.33 0.53 5.38
CA LEU A 152 17.31 -0.28 6.61
C LEU A 152 17.16 -1.79 6.31
N LEU A 153 16.32 -2.15 5.34
CA LEU A 153 16.11 -3.54 4.94
C LEU A 153 17.38 -4.12 4.28
N ASP A 154 18.07 -3.35 3.44
CA ASP A 154 19.32 -3.73 2.77
C ASP A 154 20.51 -3.81 3.75
N ASP A 155 20.58 -2.94 4.76
CA ASP A 155 21.62 -2.97 5.82
C ASP A 155 21.40 -4.08 6.85
N THR A 156 20.23 -4.74 6.86
CA THR A 156 19.93 -5.81 7.83
C THR A 156 20.30 -7.18 7.28
N SER A 157 21.16 -7.90 7.99
CA SER A 157 21.57 -9.27 7.62
C SER A 157 20.38 -10.22 7.47
N MET A 158 20.41 -11.04 6.41
CA MET A 158 19.44 -12.12 6.16
C MET A 158 19.33 -13.13 7.31
N GLU A 159 20.36 -13.26 8.14
CA GLU A 159 20.32 -14.08 9.36
C GLU A 159 19.22 -13.61 10.31
N THR A 160 19.02 -12.28 10.45
CA THR A 160 17.96 -11.69 11.26
C THR A 160 16.58 -12.19 10.85
N TRP A 161 16.33 -12.23 9.55
CA TRP A 161 15.02 -12.61 8.99
C TRP A 161 14.74 -14.11 9.12
N ARG A 162 15.78 -14.93 9.28
CA ARG A 162 15.66 -16.39 9.47
C ARG A 162 15.51 -16.83 10.93
N GLN A 163 15.69 -15.93 11.90
CA GLN A 163 15.69 -16.30 13.33
C GLN A 163 14.33 -16.74 13.87
N SER A 164 13.24 -16.26 13.28
CA SER A 164 11.89 -16.61 13.73
C SER A 164 10.86 -16.44 12.62
N THR A 165 9.72 -17.12 12.76
CA THR A 165 8.55 -16.93 11.88
C THR A 165 8.11 -15.47 11.84
N THR A 166 8.14 -14.76 12.97
CA THR A 166 7.78 -13.33 13.05
C THR A 166 8.74 -12.46 12.23
N ALA A 167 10.03 -12.74 12.28
CA ALA A 167 11.05 -12.02 11.51
C ALA A 167 10.86 -12.25 10.00
N ALA A 168 10.64 -13.50 9.60
CA ALA A 168 10.35 -13.87 8.22
C ALA A 168 9.09 -13.16 7.70
N LEU A 169 7.99 -13.22 8.44
CA LEU A 169 6.73 -12.54 8.07
C LEU A 169 6.89 -11.01 7.99
N THR A 170 7.71 -10.42 8.85
CA THR A 170 8.01 -8.97 8.81
C THR A 170 8.76 -8.61 7.54
N TYR A 171 9.82 -9.36 7.21
CA TYR A 171 10.58 -9.19 5.97
C TYR A 171 9.68 -9.34 4.75
N GLU A 172 8.86 -10.38 4.69
CA GLU A 172 7.94 -10.63 3.57
C GLU A 172 6.91 -9.53 3.42
N SER A 173 6.26 -9.11 4.52
CA SER A 173 5.23 -8.08 4.49
C SER A 173 5.79 -6.75 4.00
N CYS A 174 6.94 -6.33 4.50
CA CYS A 174 7.57 -5.09 4.07
C CYS A 174 8.12 -5.23 2.62
N SER A 175 8.77 -6.35 2.26
CA SER A 175 9.27 -6.60 0.88
C SER A 175 8.16 -6.64 -0.16
N SER A 176 7.03 -7.28 0.13
CA SER A 176 5.85 -7.33 -0.75
C SER A 176 5.21 -5.95 -0.89
N THR A 177 5.14 -5.18 0.21
CA THR A 177 4.68 -3.79 0.19
C THR A 177 5.59 -2.95 -0.71
N PHE A 178 6.92 -3.09 -0.60
CA PHE A 178 7.86 -2.41 -1.49
C PHE A 178 7.67 -2.79 -2.94
N ALA A 179 7.59 -4.08 -3.26
CA ALA A 179 7.40 -4.50 -4.64
C ALA A 179 6.09 -3.94 -5.22
N THR A 180 5.02 -3.87 -4.42
CA THR A 180 3.76 -3.23 -4.81
C THR A 180 3.93 -1.72 -5.02
N VAL A 181 4.67 -1.03 -4.14
CA VAL A 181 4.94 0.41 -4.25
C VAL A 181 5.84 0.72 -5.45
N LEU A 182 6.83 -0.12 -5.75
CA LEU A 182 7.71 0.01 -6.91
C LEU A 182 7.01 -0.31 -8.23
N ALA A 183 5.97 -1.13 -8.19
CA ALA A 183 5.06 -1.32 -9.32
C ALA A 183 4.27 -0.03 -9.66
N GLN A 184 4.13 0.91 -8.73
CA GLN A 184 3.41 2.18 -8.89
C GLN A 184 4.29 3.26 -9.53
N TYR A 185 4.74 3.05 -10.77
CA TYR A 185 5.52 4.07 -11.46
C TYR A 185 4.66 5.31 -11.79
N LEU A 186 4.72 6.32 -10.92
CA LEU A 186 4.07 7.64 -11.12
C LEU A 186 4.97 8.62 -11.91
N GLY A 187 5.82 8.10 -12.80
CA GLY A 187 6.63 8.93 -13.71
C GLY A 187 7.69 9.82 -13.04
N ARG A 188 8.03 9.59 -11.77
CA ARG A 188 9.14 10.28 -11.08
C ARG A 188 10.32 9.32 -10.91
N LEU A 189 11.49 9.76 -11.38
CA LEU A 189 12.71 8.99 -11.64
C LEU A 189 13.39 8.42 -10.38
N ASP A 190 12.96 8.80 -9.18
CA ASP A 190 13.55 8.35 -7.91
C ASP A 190 12.93 7.03 -7.41
N ALA A 191 12.59 6.11 -8.31
CA ALA A 191 12.06 4.81 -7.93
C ALA A 191 13.23 3.89 -7.51
N PRO A 192 13.25 3.39 -6.26
CA PRO A 192 14.26 2.43 -5.83
C PRO A 192 14.26 1.18 -6.74
N VAL A 193 15.43 0.62 -7.06
CA VAL A 193 15.55 -0.63 -7.84
C VAL A 193 14.74 -1.74 -7.16
N PRO A 194 14.01 -2.60 -7.91
CA PRO A 194 13.27 -3.73 -7.35
C PRO A 194 14.14 -4.57 -6.41
N MET A 195 13.66 -4.81 -5.19
CA MET A 195 14.34 -5.71 -4.25
C MET A 195 14.17 -7.16 -4.69
N LYS A 196 15.20 -7.98 -4.48
CA LYS A 196 15.07 -9.44 -4.66
C LYS A 196 14.14 -9.96 -3.58
N THR A 197 12.90 -10.30 -3.94
CA THR A 197 11.91 -10.89 -3.06
C THR A 197 12.15 -12.40 -2.94
N TYR A 198 13.12 -12.83 -2.13
CA TYR A 198 13.26 -14.27 -1.87
C TYR A 198 13.95 -14.61 -0.55
N LEU A 199 13.19 -15.25 0.35
CA LEU A 199 13.73 -16.09 1.42
C LEU A 199 13.58 -17.55 0.96
N PRO A 200 14.68 -18.29 0.69
CA PRO A 200 14.63 -19.65 0.16
C PRO A 200 13.88 -20.67 1.01
N ASP A 201 13.80 -20.42 2.32
CA ASP A 201 13.39 -21.40 3.32
C ASP A 201 11.98 -21.15 3.88
N VAL A 202 11.25 -20.18 3.32
CA VAL A 202 9.87 -19.87 3.74
C VAL A 202 8.92 -20.25 2.61
N GLU A 203 7.94 -21.11 2.89
CA GLU A 203 6.87 -21.45 1.94
C GLU A 203 5.96 -20.23 1.72
N LEU A 204 6.45 -19.29 0.91
CA LEU A 204 5.81 -18.04 0.46
C LEU A 204 4.50 -18.27 -0.32
N SER A 205 4.25 -19.50 -0.77
CA SER A 205 3.21 -19.84 -1.74
C SER A 205 1.78 -19.71 -1.23
N LYS A 206 1.57 -19.58 0.09
CA LYS A 206 0.23 -19.44 0.70
C LYS A 206 -0.08 -18.04 1.24
N SER A 207 0.93 -17.18 1.46
CA SER A 207 0.75 -15.86 2.09
C SER A 207 0.59 -14.74 1.06
N GLN A 208 1.19 -14.87 -0.13
CA GLN A 208 1.11 -13.88 -1.18
C GLN A 208 0.01 -14.25 -2.17
N ILE A 209 -1.17 -13.68 -1.96
CA ILE A 209 -2.34 -13.85 -2.82
C ILE A 209 -2.15 -13.14 -4.18
N MET A 210 -0.94 -12.66 -4.45
CA MET A 210 -0.51 -12.02 -5.69
C MET A 210 0.25 -13.02 -6.58
N PRO A 211 -0.13 -13.16 -7.86
CA PRO A 211 0.67 -13.86 -8.86
C PRO A 211 2.09 -13.28 -8.94
N VAL A 212 3.08 -14.03 -8.44
CA VAL A 212 4.49 -13.61 -8.38
C VAL A 212 5.00 -13.20 -9.76
N ARG A 213 4.65 -13.97 -10.80
CA ARG A 213 5.09 -13.67 -12.17
C ARG A 213 4.58 -12.32 -12.67
N SER A 214 3.33 -11.96 -12.40
CA SER A 214 2.78 -10.66 -12.81
C SER A 214 3.51 -9.50 -12.14
N LEU A 215 3.89 -9.67 -10.87
CA LEU A 215 4.66 -8.67 -10.13
C LEU A 215 6.08 -8.52 -10.71
N GLU A 216 6.77 -9.64 -11.01
CA GLU A 216 8.08 -9.63 -11.66
C GLU A 216 8.06 -8.89 -13.00
N LEU A 217 7.04 -9.14 -13.82
CA LEU A 217 6.89 -8.52 -15.13
C LEU A 217 6.68 -7.00 -15.02
N VAL A 218 5.80 -6.54 -14.12
CA VAL A 218 5.59 -5.10 -13.90
C VAL A 218 6.84 -4.43 -13.34
N CYS A 219 7.53 -5.05 -12.38
CA CYS A 219 8.80 -4.55 -11.85
C CYS A 219 9.88 -4.46 -12.93
N SER A 220 10.00 -5.48 -13.78
CA SER A 220 10.91 -5.51 -14.93
C SER A 220 10.60 -4.39 -15.92
N PHE A 221 9.33 -4.23 -16.29
CA PHE A 221 8.87 -3.16 -17.18
C PHE A 221 9.18 -1.77 -16.61
N ASN A 222 8.87 -1.53 -15.33
CA ASN A 222 9.18 -0.25 -14.67
C ASN A 222 10.68 0.01 -14.58
N ALA A 223 11.50 -1.01 -14.27
CA ALA A 223 12.95 -0.87 -14.22
C ALA A 223 13.52 -0.47 -15.60
N LYS A 224 13.00 -1.05 -16.69
CA LYS A 224 13.37 -0.67 -18.05
C LYS A 224 12.93 0.77 -18.36
N LEU A 225 11.72 1.18 -17.97
CA LEU A 225 11.22 2.56 -18.15
C LEU A 225 12.04 3.62 -17.41
N VAL A 226 12.59 3.28 -16.25
CA VAL A 226 13.50 4.17 -15.49
C VAL A 226 14.83 4.34 -16.22
N GLN A 227 15.35 3.27 -16.84
CA GLN A 227 16.61 3.31 -17.57
C GLN A 227 16.48 4.03 -18.92
N SER A 228 15.35 3.85 -19.61
CA SER A 228 15.08 4.50 -20.88
C SER A 228 13.59 4.80 -21.04
N SER A 229 13.27 6.04 -21.44
CA SER A 229 11.89 6.44 -21.75
C SER A 229 11.33 5.79 -23.03
N ILE A 230 12.20 5.21 -23.86
CA ILE A 230 11.85 4.49 -25.09
C ILE A 230 12.45 3.09 -24.96
N LEU A 231 11.58 2.08 -24.91
CA LEU A 231 11.98 0.68 -24.85
C LEU A 231 12.16 0.13 -26.26
N ALA A 232 13.08 -0.81 -26.43
CA ALA A 232 13.26 -1.52 -27.68
C ALA A 232 12.01 -2.34 -28.00
N GLU A 233 11.64 -2.44 -29.28
CA GLU A 233 10.43 -3.18 -29.70
C GLU A 233 10.53 -4.66 -29.33
N GLU A 234 11.73 -5.25 -29.40
CA GLU A 234 11.97 -6.65 -29.02
C GLU A 234 11.73 -6.89 -27.52
N ASP A 235 12.08 -5.92 -26.67
CA ASP A 235 11.83 -5.97 -25.24
C ASP A 235 10.33 -5.89 -24.92
N LEU A 236 9.59 -5.08 -25.69
CA LEU A 236 8.15 -4.94 -25.55
C LEU A 236 7.41 -6.19 -26.04
N ASP A 237 7.83 -6.77 -27.17
CA ASP A 237 7.28 -8.02 -27.71
C ASP A 237 7.46 -9.17 -26.72
N GLN A 238 8.66 -9.30 -26.14
CA GLN A 238 8.94 -10.33 -25.14
C GLN A 238 8.07 -10.16 -23.89
N LEU A 239 7.94 -8.93 -23.38
CA LEU A 239 7.07 -8.65 -22.23
C LEU A 239 5.60 -8.95 -22.53
N GLU A 240 5.12 -8.62 -23.73
CA GLU A 240 3.74 -8.89 -24.16
C GLU A 240 3.44 -10.39 -24.22
N ILE A 241 4.36 -11.19 -24.79
CA ILE A 241 4.27 -12.66 -24.80
C ILE A 241 4.26 -13.20 -23.36
N GLU A 242 5.18 -12.73 -22.52
CA GLU A 242 5.27 -13.20 -21.14
C GLU A 242 4.01 -12.86 -20.34
N PHE A 243 3.44 -11.66 -20.49
CA PHE A 243 2.16 -11.30 -19.86
C PHE A 243 1.01 -12.20 -20.34
N ALA A 244 0.92 -12.47 -21.64
CA ALA A 244 -0.12 -13.35 -22.20
C ALA A 244 -0.02 -14.78 -21.64
N LEU A 245 1.19 -15.32 -21.52
CA LEU A 245 1.45 -16.68 -21.02
C LEU A 245 1.47 -16.80 -19.49
N SER A 246 1.47 -15.68 -18.76
CA SER A 246 1.46 -15.65 -17.29
C SER A 246 0.06 -15.60 -16.68
N THR A 247 -0.96 -16.06 -17.42
CA THR A 247 -2.33 -16.16 -16.91
C THR A 247 -2.32 -17.04 -15.64
N PRO A 248 -2.85 -16.59 -14.49
CA PRO A 248 -2.81 -17.36 -13.27
C PRO A 248 -3.55 -18.68 -13.44
N GLU A 249 -2.91 -19.79 -13.08
CA GLU A 249 -3.61 -21.07 -13.02
C GLU A 249 -4.79 -20.98 -12.03
N PRO A 250 -5.91 -21.65 -12.34
CA PRO A 250 -6.98 -21.82 -11.36
C PRO A 250 -6.39 -22.45 -10.10
N SER A 251 -6.78 -21.95 -8.93
CA SER A 251 -6.41 -22.62 -7.67
C SER A 251 -6.86 -24.08 -7.76
N VAL A 252 -5.97 -25.03 -7.46
CA VAL A 252 -6.31 -26.47 -7.45
C VAL A 252 -7.47 -26.74 -6.49
N ASP A 253 -7.60 -25.91 -5.45
CA ASP A 253 -8.67 -25.93 -4.45
C ASP A 253 -9.79 -24.90 -4.74
N TYR A 254 -10.00 -24.51 -6.01
CA TYR A 254 -11.09 -23.60 -6.36
C TYR A 254 -12.44 -24.24 -6.06
N ASP A 255 -13.13 -23.68 -5.07
CA ASP A 255 -14.49 -24.03 -4.72
C ASP A 255 -15.31 -22.74 -4.67
N ALA A 256 -16.22 -22.60 -5.64
CA ALA A 256 -17.11 -21.45 -5.73
C ALA A 256 -18.05 -21.32 -4.51
N ASN A 257 -18.28 -22.43 -3.78
CA ASN A 257 -19.08 -22.42 -2.55
C ASN A 257 -18.24 -22.04 -1.31
N ASN A 258 -16.91 -22.02 -1.43
CA ASN A 258 -16.01 -21.57 -0.38
C ASN A 258 -15.62 -20.10 -0.61
N ALA A 259 -16.13 -19.23 0.27
CA ALA A 259 -15.83 -17.79 0.19
C ALA A 259 -14.33 -17.47 0.23
N GLU A 260 -13.52 -18.22 0.97
CA GLU A 260 -12.05 -18.02 1.02
C GLU A 260 -11.40 -18.34 -0.32
N SER A 261 -11.77 -19.48 -0.90
CA SER A 261 -11.28 -19.90 -2.22
C SER A 261 -11.69 -18.90 -3.32
N ALA A 262 -12.94 -18.44 -3.29
CA ALA A 262 -13.45 -17.42 -4.21
C ALA A 262 -12.72 -16.07 -4.06
N MET A 263 -12.44 -15.62 -2.82
CA MET A 263 -11.68 -14.40 -2.56
C MET A 263 -10.28 -14.47 -3.16
N VAL A 264 -9.57 -15.59 -2.95
CA VAL A 264 -8.23 -15.82 -3.48
C VAL A 264 -8.24 -15.82 -5.01
N HIS A 265 -9.21 -16.52 -5.62
CA HIS A 265 -9.36 -16.55 -7.07
C HIS A 265 -9.56 -15.16 -7.67
N HIS A 266 -10.57 -14.42 -7.20
CA HIS A 266 -10.88 -13.10 -7.75
C HIS A 266 -9.75 -12.10 -7.55
N HIS A 267 -9.03 -12.14 -6.43
CA HIS A 267 -7.90 -11.25 -6.20
C HIS A 267 -6.71 -11.57 -7.11
N ARG A 268 -6.38 -12.86 -7.31
CA ARG A 268 -5.31 -13.28 -8.22
C ARG A 268 -5.60 -12.87 -9.66
N SER A 269 -6.82 -13.14 -10.12
CA SER A 269 -7.29 -12.75 -11.45
C SER A 269 -7.27 -11.23 -11.60
N LEU A 270 -7.79 -10.48 -10.63
CA LEU A 270 -7.81 -9.02 -10.68
C LEU A 270 -6.39 -8.43 -10.73
N PHE A 271 -5.45 -8.94 -9.94
CA PHE A 271 -4.07 -8.48 -9.96
C PHE A 271 -3.44 -8.70 -11.34
N TYR A 272 -3.59 -9.89 -11.93
CA TYR A 272 -3.08 -10.21 -13.26
C TYR A 272 -3.62 -9.25 -14.33
N HIS A 273 -4.95 -9.10 -14.40
CA HIS A 273 -5.58 -8.26 -15.42
C HIS A 273 -5.22 -6.78 -15.23
N ALA A 274 -5.06 -6.30 -14.00
CA ALA A 274 -4.61 -4.95 -13.73
C ALA A 274 -3.14 -4.72 -14.16
N CYS A 275 -2.25 -5.68 -13.93
CA CYS A 275 -0.87 -5.62 -14.45
C CYS A 275 -0.85 -5.58 -15.99
N LEU A 276 -1.72 -6.35 -16.65
CA LEU A 276 -1.85 -6.34 -18.11
C LEU A 276 -2.40 -4.99 -18.63
N LEU A 277 -3.43 -4.44 -17.97
CA LEU A 277 -3.95 -3.09 -18.27
C LEU A 277 -2.87 -2.03 -18.11
N TYR A 278 -2.12 -2.10 -17.01
CA TYR A 278 -1.02 -1.21 -16.73
C TYR A 278 0.03 -1.26 -17.85
N PHE A 279 0.48 -2.46 -18.23
CA PHE A 279 1.43 -2.63 -19.33
C PHE A 279 0.87 -2.05 -20.64
N LYS A 280 -0.31 -2.48 -21.08
CA LYS A 280 -0.96 -1.99 -22.32
C LYS A 280 -1.12 -0.46 -22.34
N GLY A 281 -1.53 0.13 -21.21
CA GLY A 281 -1.74 1.57 -21.08
C GLY A 281 -0.45 2.41 -21.07
N ASN A 282 0.69 1.82 -20.72
CA ASN A 282 1.95 2.55 -20.52
C ASN A 282 3.07 2.18 -21.50
N SER A 283 2.95 1.08 -22.24
CA SER A 283 3.98 0.61 -23.19
C SER A 283 3.84 1.15 -24.61
N GLY A 284 2.69 1.77 -24.94
CA GLY A 284 2.32 2.07 -26.33
C GLY A 284 1.69 0.89 -27.07
N ARG A 285 1.65 -0.32 -26.47
CA ARG A 285 0.98 -1.52 -26.99
C ARG A 285 -0.47 -1.63 -26.51
N ARG A 286 -1.21 -0.51 -26.51
CA ARG A 286 -2.59 -0.46 -25.98
C ARG A 286 -3.54 -1.42 -26.71
N GLY A 287 -3.33 -1.58 -28.02
CA GLY A 287 -4.24 -2.32 -28.89
C GLY A 287 -5.55 -1.57 -29.16
N PRO A 288 -6.55 -2.25 -29.73
CA PRO A 288 -7.90 -1.72 -29.91
C PRO A 288 -8.53 -1.26 -28.58
N GLU A 289 -9.28 -0.17 -28.62
CA GLU A 289 -9.92 0.35 -27.40
C GLU A 289 -11.00 -0.61 -26.86
N GLU A 290 -11.67 -1.36 -27.74
CA GLU A 290 -12.65 -2.39 -27.36
C GLU A 290 -12.04 -3.44 -26.44
N ASP A 291 -10.89 -4.01 -26.82
CA ASP A 291 -10.16 -4.99 -26.01
C ASP A 291 -9.78 -4.46 -24.63
N VAL A 292 -9.40 -3.18 -24.54
CA VAL A 292 -9.08 -2.53 -23.26
C VAL A 292 -10.32 -2.37 -22.41
N GLN A 293 -11.44 -1.91 -22.99
CA GLN A 293 -12.69 -1.73 -22.24
C GLN A 293 -13.30 -3.08 -21.79
N ASP A 294 -13.17 -4.14 -22.59
CA ASP A 294 -13.54 -5.50 -22.19
C ASP A 294 -12.72 -5.98 -21.01
N LEU A 295 -11.41 -5.72 -21.02
CA LEU A 295 -10.52 -6.05 -19.92
C LEU A 295 -10.85 -5.24 -18.64
N VAL A 296 -11.20 -3.95 -18.79
CA VAL A 296 -11.69 -3.12 -17.68
C VAL A 296 -13.00 -3.67 -17.12
N ALA A 297 -13.95 -4.08 -17.97
CA ALA A 297 -15.21 -4.67 -17.54
C ALA A 297 -14.99 -5.95 -16.71
N ARG A 298 -14.10 -6.86 -17.17
CA ARG A 298 -13.73 -8.07 -16.41
C ARG A 298 -13.08 -7.74 -15.07
N CYS A 299 -12.23 -6.72 -15.01
CA CYS A 299 -11.64 -6.27 -13.75
C CYS A 299 -12.71 -5.75 -12.78
N LEU A 300 -13.66 -4.94 -13.27
CA LEU A 300 -14.76 -4.44 -12.46
C LEU A 300 -15.65 -5.57 -11.94
N ASP A 301 -15.89 -6.61 -12.74
CA ASP A 301 -16.61 -7.81 -12.28
C ASP A 301 -15.89 -8.43 -11.07
N HIS A 302 -14.58 -8.66 -11.17
CA HIS A 302 -13.81 -9.18 -10.03
C HIS A 302 -13.81 -8.25 -8.82
N MET A 303 -13.73 -6.93 -9.01
CA MET A 303 -13.80 -5.95 -7.93
C MET A 303 -15.16 -5.99 -7.21
N GLU A 304 -16.25 -6.10 -7.96
CA GLU A 304 -17.61 -6.18 -7.40
C GLU A 304 -17.85 -7.49 -6.65
N HIS A 305 -17.32 -8.61 -7.15
CA HIS A 305 -17.36 -9.89 -6.41
C HIS A 305 -16.56 -9.80 -5.11
N LEU A 306 -15.35 -9.25 -5.15
CA LEU A 306 -14.54 -9.04 -3.93
C LEU A 306 -15.24 -8.13 -2.93
N GLU A 307 -15.92 -7.07 -3.37
CA GLU A 307 -16.70 -6.19 -2.49
C GLU A 307 -17.79 -6.95 -1.72
N SER A 308 -18.45 -7.90 -2.40
CA SER A 308 -19.51 -8.71 -1.80
C SER A 308 -18.96 -9.68 -0.75
N LEU A 309 -17.76 -10.24 -0.99
CA LEU A 309 -17.10 -11.21 -0.11
C LEU A 309 -16.33 -10.55 1.06
N GLN A 310 -15.80 -9.34 0.86
CA GLN A 310 -14.85 -8.68 1.76
C GLN A 310 -15.31 -7.30 2.24
N LYS A 311 -16.54 -7.22 2.77
CA LYS A 311 -17.08 -5.96 3.34
C LYS A 311 -16.10 -5.34 4.33
N ASN A 312 -15.76 -4.06 4.22
CA ASN A 312 -14.83 -3.34 5.12
C ASN A 312 -13.35 -3.78 5.06
N SER A 313 -12.91 -4.44 3.98
CA SER A 313 -11.48 -4.65 3.68
C SER A 313 -10.97 -3.51 2.79
N SER A 314 -9.74 -3.04 2.99
CA SER A 314 -9.10 -2.10 2.06
C SER A 314 -8.35 -2.92 0.99
N PRO A 315 -8.88 -3.04 -0.23
CA PRO A 315 -8.14 -3.68 -1.32
C PRO A 315 -6.88 -2.87 -1.65
N LYS A 316 -5.98 -3.46 -2.43
CA LYS A 316 -4.80 -2.75 -2.94
C LYS A 316 -5.23 -1.60 -3.85
N ALA A 317 -4.96 -0.37 -3.43
CA ALA A 317 -5.43 0.84 -4.08
C ALA A 317 -4.85 1.00 -5.50
N TRP A 318 -3.60 0.59 -5.73
CA TRP A 318 -2.99 0.63 -7.07
C TRP A 318 -3.78 -0.18 -8.10
N ILE A 319 -4.28 -1.35 -7.71
CA ILE A 319 -5.03 -2.23 -8.60
C ILE A 319 -6.33 -1.55 -9.03
N TYR A 320 -7.08 -1.04 -8.05
CA TYR A 320 -8.37 -0.37 -8.28
C TYR A 320 -8.19 0.92 -9.10
N ALA A 321 -7.16 1.70 -8.78
CA ALA A 321 -6.84 2.92 -9.50
C ALA A 321 -6.47 2.62 -10.96
N THR A 322 -5.61 1.62 -11.21
CA THR A 322 -5.21 1.21 -12.57
C THR A 322 -6.42 0.87 -13.44
N VAL A 323 -7.36 0.10 -12.91
CA VAL A 323 -8.60 -0.26 -13.63
C VAL A 323 -9.46 0.97 -13.88
N ALA A 324 -9.65 1.81 -12.86
CA ALA A 324 -10.49 2.99 -12.95
C ALA A 324 -9.93 4.04 -13.93
N PHE A 325 -8.62 4.28 -13.94
CA PHE A 325 -7.97 5.17 -14.91
C PHE A 325 -8.27 4.76 -16.34
N GLU A 326 -8.39 3.47 -16.61
CA GLU A 326 -8.64 2.94 -17.96
C GLU A 326 -10.10 2.89 -18.38
N ALA A 327 -11.06 3.12 -17.48
CA ALA A 327 -12.47 3.17 -17.81
C ALA A 327 -12.83 4.37 -18.71
N ARG A 328 -13.45 4.10 -19.85
CA ARG A 328 -13.81 5.12 -20.84
C ARG A 328 -15.31 5.31 -20.99
N THR A 329 -16.09 4.24 -20.99
CA THR A 329 -17.54 4.35 -21.20
C THR A 329 -18.23 4.90 -19.94
N PRO A 330 -19.35 5.64 -20.09
CA PRO A 330 -20.13 6.13 -18.95
C PRO A 330 -20.50 5.02 -17.96
N GLU A 331 -20.83 3.83 -18.48
CA GLU A 331 -21.22 2.66 -17.69
C GLU A 331 -20.07 2.19 -16.79
N LEU A 332 -18.86 2.00 -17.36
CA LEU A 332 -17.69 1.54 -16.61
C LEU A 332 -17.21 2.60 -15.60
N ARG A 333 -17.25 3.89 -15.97
CA ARG A 333 -16.93 4.98 -15.06
C ARG A 333 -17.89 5.05 -13.87
N ASN A 334 -19.19 4.83 -14.10
CA ASN A 334 -20.19 4.80 -13.04
C ASN A 334 -19.99 3.62 -12.08
N ARG A 335 -19.66 2.44 -12.61
CA ARG A 335 -19.28 1.27 -11.79
C ARG A 335 -18.05 1.56 -10.92
N ALA A 336 -17.01 2.14 -11.51
CA ALA A 336 -15.80 2.54 -10.79
C ALA A 336 -16.11 3.57 -9.69
N ARG A 337 -16.87 4.63 -9.97
CA ARG A 337 -17.30 5.61 -8.95
C ARG A 337 -18.02 4.96 -7.78
N LEU A 338 -18.95 4.06 -8.05
CA LEU A 338 -19.70 3.35 -7.02
C LEU A 338 -18.79 2.48 -6.14
N LEU A 339 -17.76 1.85 -6.71
CA LEU A 339 -16.78 1.08 -5.94
C LEU A 339 -15.93 1.99 -5.05
N PHE A 340 -15.52 3.16 -5.55
CA PHE A 340 -14.75 4.14 -4.78
C PHE A 340 -15.58 4.79 -3.66
N SER A 341 -16.82 5.18 -3.91
CA SER A 341 -17.68 5.80 -2.89
C SER A 341 -17.97 4.84 -1.72
N ARG A 342 -18.02 3.53 -1.96
CA ARG A 342 -18.11 2.52 -0.89
C ARG A 342 -16.88 2.54 0.04
N LYS A 343 -15.73 3.02 -0.43
CA LYS A 343 -14.48 3.11 0.34
C LYS A 343 -14.42 4.30 1.30
N GLU A 344 -15.30 5.28 1.16
CA GLU A 344 -15.42 6.39 2.13
C GLU A 344 -15.63 5.85 3.56
N SER A 345 -16.43 4.78 3.70
CA SER A 345 -16.68 4.08 4.97
C SER A 345 -15.45 3.42 5.60
N LEU A 346 -14.33 3.33 4.87
CA LEU A 346 -13.06 2.84 5.40
C LEU A 346 -12.30 3.91 6.18
N GLY A 347 -12.62 5.20 6.04
CA GLY A 347 -11.89 6.29 6.71
C GLY A 347 -10.46 6.45 6.22
N ILE A 348 -10.19 6.10 4.96
CA ILE A 348 -8.85 6.15 4.35
C ILE A 348 -8.87 7.20 3.23
N ALA A 349 -8.28 8.36 3.50
CA ALA A 349 -8.38 9.53 2.64
C ALA A 349 -7.69 9.36 1.26
N THR A 350 -6.75 8.42 1.12
CA THR A 350 -6.16 8.11 -0.20
C THR A 350 -7.23 7.72 -1.23
N TRP A 351 -8.31 7.06 -0.85
CA TRP A 351 -9.37 6.68 -1.80
C TRP A 351 -10.05 7.91 -2.41
N ASP A 352 -10.27 8.95 -1.60
CA ASP A 352 -10.87 10.21 -2.05
C ASP A 352 -9.93 10.93 -3.02
N THR A 353 -8.63 11.04 -2.65
CA THR A 353 -7.61 11.61 -3.53
C THR A 353 -7.47 10.84 -4.85
N LEU A 354 -7.58 9.51 -4.81
CA LEU A 354 -7.52 8.68 -6.01
C LEU A 354 -8.73 8.86 -6.92
N LEU A 355 -9.94 9.00 -6.36
CA LEU A 355 -11.12 9.27 -7.16
C LEU A 355 -10.96 10.59 -7.92
N LEU A 356 -10.48 11.64 -7.25
CA LEU A 356 -10.18 12.92 -7.89
C LEU A 356 -9.14 12.78 -9.01
N ALA A 357 -8.09 11.99 -8.80
CA ALA A 357 -7.09 11.70 -9.81
C ALA A 357 -7.69 10.99 -11.04
N VAL A 358 -8.54 9.99 -10.79
CA VAL A 358 -9.23 9.21 -11.84
C VAL A 358 -10.14 10.12 -12.68
N GLU A 359 -10.94 10.96 -12.02
CA GLU A 359 -11.86 11.86 -12.72
C GLU A 359 -11.13 12.92 -13.54
N GLU A 360 -9.98 13.40 -13.06
CA GLU A 360 -9.17 14.33 -13.82
C GLU A 360 -8.51 13.65 -15.05
N VAL A 361 -8.08 12.39 -14.94
CA VAL A 361 -7.60 11.61 -16.09
C VAL A 361 -8.72 11.42 -17.12
N TRP A 362 -9.93 11.08 -16.68
CA TRP A 362 -11.10 10.96 -17.56
C TRP A 362 -11.42 12.27 -18.27
N LYS A 363 -11.46 13.38 -17.54
CA LYS A 363 -11.70 14.72 -18.09
C LYS A 363 -10.68 15.08 -19.18
N ARG A 364 -9.39 14.81 -18.96
CA ARG A 364 -8.35 15.07 -19.98
C ARG A 364 -8.51 14.19 -21.23
N ARG A 365 -8.90 12.92 -21.05
CA ARG A 365 -9.18 12.00 -22.16
C ARG A 365 -10.41 12.45 -22.97
N ASP A 366 -11.43 13.00 -22.32
CA ASP A 366 -12.63 13.50 -22.98
C ASP A 366 -12.36 14.79 -23.79
N LEU A 367 -11.38 15.60 -23.36
CA LEU A 367 -10.94 16.81 -24.06
C LEU A 367 -9.94 16.53 -25.20
N ALA A 368 -9.40 15.32 -25.29
CA ALA A 368 -8.43 14.97 -26.33
C ALA A 368 -9.10 14.89 -27.71
N ALA A 369 -8.38 15.31 -28.75
CA ALA A 369 -8.89 15.29 -30.12
C ALA A 369 -9.18 13.84 -30.58
N PRO A 370 -10.25 13.61 -31.37
CA PRO A 370 -10.54 12.30 -31.94
C PRO A 370 -9.34 11.75 -32.70
N GLY A 371 -8.99 10.48 -32.47
CA GLY A 371 -7.88 9.80 -33.14
C GLY A 371 -6.50 9.97 -32.48
N VAL A 372 -6.37 10.79 -31.42
CA VAL A 372 -5.14 10.86 -30.62
C VAL A 372 -5.17 9.76 -29.56
N SER A 373 -4.10 8.96 -29.49
CA SER A 373 -3.93 7.96 -28.43
C SER A 373 -3.90 8.65 -27.06
N PRO A 374 -4.66 8.16 -26.06
CA PRO A 374 -4.68 8.79 -24.75
C PRO A 374 -3.28 8.77 -24.12
N GLU A 375 -2.87 9.91 -23.56
CA GLU A 375 -1.63 9.96 -22.78
C GLU A 375 -1.72 8.96 -21.61
N PRO A 376 -0.65 8.17 -21.35
CA PRO A 376 -0.62 7.27 -20.20
C PRO A 376 -0.89 8.02 -18.90
N TRP A 377 -1.77 7.49 -18.06
CA TRP A 377 -2.18 8.16 -16.82
C TRP A 377 -0.98 8.40 -15.89
N THR A 378 0.04 7.54 -15.91
CA THR A 378 1.27 7.72 -15.12
C THR A 378 2.00 9.02 -15.47
N ARG A 379 2.00 9.42 -16.74
CA ARG A 379 2.59 10.68 -17.21
C ARG A 379 1.73 11.89 -16.89
N VAL A 380 0.41 11.71 -16.85
CA VAL A 380 -0.52 12.75 -16.39
C VAL A 380 -0.27 13.04 -14.91
N LEU A 381 -0.25 12.00 -14.07
CA LEU A 381 -0.07 12.13 -12.62
C LEU A 381 1.33 12.59 -12.22
N SER A 382 2.38 12.31 -12.99
CA SER A 382 3.73 12.77 -12.66
C SER A 382 3.83 14.30 -12.57
N ARG A 383 2.95 15.01 -13.30
CA ARG A 383 2.83 16.47 -13.35
C ARG A 383 1.89 17.04 -12.27
N MET A 384 1.25 16.19 -11.46
CA MET A 384 0.24 16.56 -10.47
C MET A 384 0.67 16.10 -9.06
N PRO A 385 1.51 16.87 -8.37
CA PRO A 385 2.06 16.48 -7.08
C PRO A 385 1.00 16.23 -5.99
N GLU A 386 -0.18 16.84 -6.10
CA GLU A 386 -1.33 16.60 -5.21
C GLU A 386 -1.85 15.15 -5.25
N PHE A 387 -1.61 14.44 -6.36
CA PHE A 387 -1.98 13.03 -6.53
C PHE A 387 -0.82 12.07 -6.26
N ASP A 388 0.31 12.57 -5.74
CA ASP A 388 1.45 11.75 -5.33
C ASP A 388 1.19 11.05 -3.98
N VAL A 389 0.09 10.31 -3.89
CA VAL A 389 -0.30 9.50 -2.74
C VAL A 389 0.18 8.06 -2.91
N ILE A 390 0.45 7.39 -1.80
CA ILE A 390 0.79 5.97 -1.82
C ILE A 390 -0.43 5.12 -2.22
N LEU A 391 -0.25 4.15 -3.11
CA LEU A 391 -1.32 3.27 -3.59
C LEU A 391 -1.19 1.86 -2.98
N TYR A 392 -1.22 1.79 -1.65
CA TYR A 392 -0.98 0.57 -0.84
C TYR A 392 -1.80 -0.65 -1.31
#